data_AF-X0TNV6-F1
#
_entry.id   AF-X0TNV6-F1
#
_cell.length_a   1.000
_cell.length_b   1.000
_cell.length_c   1.000
_cell.angle_alpha   90.00
_cell.angle_beta   90.00
_cell.angle_gamma   90.00
#
_symmetry.space_group_name_H-M   'P 1'
#
loop_
_entity.id
_entity.type
_entity.pdbx_description
1 polymer ?
#
loop_
_entity_poly.entity_id
_entity_poly.type
_entity_poly.pdbx_seq_one_letter_code
_entity_poly.pdbx_strand_id
1 'polypeptide(L)'
;MREPNFSKFMNARIIDGHLHFENISLVRQTSGFFRTLNIEKLGIVSYARLKEVNSNPQAICFKAMYPRDTYIMGGLDYTDIDKYSKREIEKVLAEQVLTMTKIGFDGIKLLETKP
;
A
#
# COMPACT_ATOMS: atom_id res chain seq x y z
N MET A 1 -28.13 18.60 -17.97
CA MET A 1 -26.95 17.71 -17.88
C MET A 1 -27.35 16.34 -18.43
N ARG A 2 -26.53 15.70 -19.27
CA ARG A 2 -26.75 14.29 -19.64
C ARG A 2 -26.20 13.43 -18.52
N GLU A 3 -26.97 12.43 -18.08
CA GLU A 3 -26.46 11.47 -17.11
C GLU A 3 -25.33 10.64 -17.73
N PRO A 4 -24.27 10.36 -16.94
CA PRO A 4 -23.21 9.48 -17.40
C PRO A 4 -23.74 8.06 -17.63
N ASN A 5 -23.47 7.51 -18.81
CA ASN A 5 -23.83 6.14 -19.18
C ASN A 5 -22.65 5.20 -18.91
N PHE A 6 -22.77 4.37 -17.88
CA PHE A 6 -21.73 3.42 -17.47
C PHE A 6 -21.88 2.02 -18.07
N SER A 7 -22.82 1.79 -18.99
CA SER A 7 -23.10 0.43 -19.52
C SER A 7 -21.88 -0.25 -20.16
N LYS A 8 -20.95 0.54 -20.72
CA LYS A 8 -19.69 0.06 -21.29
C LYS A 8 -18.69 -0.47 -20.26
N PHE A 9 -18.87 -0.13 -18.98
CA PHE A 9 -17.98 -0.52 -17.88
C PHE A 9 -18.52 -1.70 -17.06
N MET A 10 -19.72 -2.19 -17.36
CA MET A 10 -20.35 -3.30 -16.63
C MET A 10 -19.51 -4.58 -16.60
N ASN A 11 -18.62 -4.77 -17.58
CA ASN A 11 -17.71 -5.92 -17.68
C ASN A 11 -16.23 -5.50 -17.62
N ALA A 12 -15.93 -4.27 -17.18
CA ALA A 12 -14.56 -3.84 -17.05
C ALA A 12 -13.89 -4.60 -15.90
N ARG A 13 -12.62 -4.97 -16.09
CA ARG A 13 -11.80 -5.50 -14.99
C ARG A 13 -11.41 -4.34 -14.09
N ILE A 14 -11.84 -4.39 -12.84
CA ILE A 14 -11.62 -3.29 -11.89
C ILE A 14 -10.42 -3.62 -10.99
N ILE A 15 -9.53 -2.65 -10.85
CA ILE A 15 -8.46 -2.63 -9.87
C ILE A 15 -8.76 -1.48 -8.92
N ASP A 16 -8.89 -1.76 -7.62
CA ASP A 16 -8.82 -0.70 -6.62
C ASP A 16 -7.34 -0.38 -6.38
N GLY A 17 -6.90 0.78 -6.84
CA GLY A 17 -5.49 1.19 -6.74
C GLY A 17 -5.07 1.73 -5.37
N HIS A 18 -6.00 1.95 -4.44
CA HIS A 18 -5.70 2.63 -3.18
C HIS A 18 -6.54 2.07 -2.02
N LEU A 19 -5.99 1.07 -1.33
CA LEU A 19 -6.54 0.50 -0.11
C LEU A 19 -5.57 0.67 1.07
N HIS A 20 -6.10 1.08 2.22
CA HIS A 20 -5.38 0.99 3.49
C HIS A 20 -5.83 -0.26 4.25
N PHE A 21 -4.88 -1.03 4.78
CA PHE A 21 -5.15 -2.27 5.48
C PHE A 21 -4.30 -2.40 6.74
N GLU A 22 -4.94 -2.56 7.90
CA GLU A 22 -4.26 -2.52 9.21
C GLU A 22 -4.51 -3.74 10.09
N ASN A 23 -5.55 -4.54 9.82
CA ASN A 23 -5.92 -5.68 10.66
C ASN A 23 -5.75 -7.01 9.92
N ILE A 24 -4.64 -7.70 10.18
CA ILE A 24 -4.29 -8.97 9.52
C ILE A 24 -5.33 -10.09 9.73
N SER A 25 -6.12 -10.05 10.81
CA SER A 25 -7.18 -11.04 11.03
C SER A 25 -8.30 -10.94 9.98
N LEU A 26 -8.39 -9.83 9.27
CA LEU A 26 -9.43 -9.56 8.27
C LEU A 26 -8.98 -9.82 6.82
N VAL A 27 -7.74 -10.25 6.55
CA VAL A 27 -7.21 -10.41 5.17
C VAL A 27 -8.17 -11.16 4.24
N ARG A 28 -8.69 -12.31 4.71
CA ARG A 28 -9.62 -13.14 3.91
C ARG A 28 -10.97 -12.47 3.71
N GLN A 29 -11.51 -11.84 4.75
CA GLN A 29 -12.79 -11.15 4.69
C GLN A 29 -12.72 -9.96 3.75
N THR A 30 -11.66 -9.16 3.83
CA THR A 30 -11.41 -8.03 2.94
C THR A 30 -11.29 -8.47 1.49
N SER A 31 -10.47 -9.48 1.20
CA SER A 31 -10.37 -10.03 -0.17
C SER A 31 -11.72 -10.55 -0.69
N GLY A 32 -12.48 -11.26 0.16
CA GLY A 32 -13.82 -11.74 -0.17
C GLY A 32 -14.78 -10.61 -0.51
N PHE A 33 -14.82 -9.55 0.29
CA PHE A 33 -15.66 -8.37 0.07
C PHE A 33 -15.39 -7.74 -1.30
N PHE A 34 -14.13 -7.43 -1.63
CA PHE A 34 -13.78 -6.82 -2.92
C PHE A 34 -14.14 -7.71 -4.11
N ARG A 35 -14.02 -9.05 -3.97
CA ARG A 35 -14.46 -9.99 -5.00
C ARG A 35 -15.97 -9.96 -5.24
N THR A 36 -16.79 -9.74 -4.21
CA THR A 36 -18.25 -9.57 -4.39
C THR A 36 -18.63 -8.32 -5.19
N LEU A 37 -17.71 -7.35 -5.27
CA LEU A 37 -17.85 -6.12 -6.04
C LEU A 37 -17.22 -6.20 -7.44
N ASN A 38 -16.78 -7.38 -7.88
CA ASN A 38 -16.01 -7.58 -9.12
C ASN A 38 -14.73 -6.75 -9.19
N ILE A 39 -14.11 -6.47 -8.04
CA ILE A 39 -12.76 -5.86 -7.97
C ILE A 39 -11.75 -7.00 -7.94
N GLU A 40 -10.98 -7.12 -9.02
CA GLU A 40 -10.10 -8.26 -9.28
C GLU A 40 -8.75 -8.13 -8.58
N LYS A 41 -8.26 -6.89 -8.43
CA LYS A 41 -6.95 -6.63 -7.85
C LYS A 41 -6.96 -5.42 -6.93
N LEU A 42 -6.07 -5.44 -5.96
CA LEU A 42 -5.95 -4.43 -4.91
C LEU A 42 -4.54 -3.85 -4.88
N GLY A 43 -4.46 -2.52 -4.84
CA GLY A 43 -3.26 -1.77 -4.52
C GLY A 43 -3.30 -1.36 -3.05
N ILE A 44 -2.53 -2.03 -2.20
CA ILE A 44 -2.45 -1.71 -0.78
C ILE A 44 -1.32 -0.71 -0.56
N VAL A 45 -1.69 0.47 -0.09
CA VAL A 45 -0.77 1.56 0.22
C VAL A 45 -0.56 1.61 1.72
N SER A 46 0.68 1.47 2.15
CA SER A 46 0.98 1.52 3.57
C SER A 46 0.80 2.94 4.10
N TYR A 47 0.18 3.07 5.27
CA TYR A 47 -0.02 4.36 5.91
C TYR A 47 1.29 4.78 6.58
N ALA A 48 1.85 5.92 6.16
CA ALA A 48 3.01 6.51 6.82
C ALA A 48 2.58 7.15 8.14
N ARG A 49 3.33 6.87 9.21
CA ARG A 49 3.08 7.38 10.55
C ARG A 49 4.40 7.97 11.08
N LEU A 50 4.30 9.08 11.78
CA LEU A 50 5.49 9.82 12.26
C LEU A 50 6.03 9.29 13.57
N LYS A 51 5.14 8.74 14.41
CA LYS A 51 5.44 8.31 15.78
C LYS A 51 5.19 6.82 15.99
N GLU A 52 4.81 6.11 14.94
CA GLU A 52 4.49 4.69 14.96
C GLU A 52 5.09 4.04 13.73
N VAL A 53 5.37 2.74 13.83
CA VAL A 53 5.78 1.94 12.68
C VAL A 53 4.66 1.97 11.64
N ASN A 54 5.03 2.13 10.37
CA ASN A 54 4.10 2.12 9.25
C ASN A 54 3.39 0.76 9.09
N SER A 55 2.39 0.70 8.21
CA SER A 55 1.61 -0.53 7.98
C SER A 55 2.24 -1.50 6.95
N ASN A 56 3.57 -1.44 6.75
CA ASN A 56 4.26 -2.32 5.80
C ASN A 56 4.06 -3.82 6.12
N PRO A 57 4.14 -4.29 7.38
CA PRO A 57 3.93 -5.71 7.69
C PRO A 57 2.55 -6.23 7.28
N GLN A 58 1.51 -5.41 7.42
CA GLN A 58 0.15 -5.74 7.04
C GLN A 58 0.01 -5.84 5.52
N ALA A 59 0.63 -4.94 4.77
CA ALA A 59 0.66 -5.01 3.31
C ALA A 59 1.38 -6.28 2.82
N ILE A 60 2.56 -6.60 3.37
CA ILE A 60 3.28 -7.84 3.04
C ILE A 60 2.43 -9.07 3.37
N CYS A 61 1.80 -9.10 4.54
CA CYS A 61 0.94 -10.21 4.96
C CYS A 61 -0.20 -10.44 3.94
N PHE A 62 -0.86 -9.37 3.50
CA PHE A 62 -1.92 -9.46 2.50
C PHE A 62 -1.39 -9.99 1.15
N LYS A 63 -0.27 -9.44 0.66
CA LYS A 63 0.34 -9.90 -0.59
C LYS A 63 0.81 -11.35 -0.52
N ALA A 64 1.35 -11.79 0.61
CA ALA A 64 1.75 -13.18 0.80
C ALA A 64 0.57 -14.15 0.67
N MET A 65 -0.63 -13.74 1.10
CA MET A 65 -1.85 -14.55 0.96
C MET A 65 -2.44 -14.51 -0.46
N TYR A 66 -2.29 -13.40 -1.18
CA TYR A 66 -2.88 -13.18 -2.51
C TYR A 66 -1.88 -12.56 -3.52
N PRO A 67 -0.76 -13.23 -3.84
CA PRO A 67 0.40 -12.62 -4.50
C PRO A 67 0.17 -12.21 -5.96
N ARG A 68 -0.86 -12.75 -6.63
CA ARG A 68 -1.21 -12.42 -8.02
C ARG A 68 -2.24 -11.30 -8.16
N ASP A 69 -2.95 -11.04 -7.05
CA ASP A 69 -4.11 -10.15 -7.00
C ASP A 69 -3.81 -8.87 -6.19
N THR A 70 -2.63 -8.79 -5.56
CA THR A 70 -2.27 -7.69 -4.66
C THR A 70 -0.97 -7.03 -5.08
N TYR A 71 -1.03 -5.72 -5.29
CA TYR A 71 0.13 -4.83 -5.37
C TYR A 71 0.30 -4.12 -4.04
N ILE A 72 1.53 -3.89 -3.60
CA ILE A 72 1.82 -3.19 -2.34
C ILE A 72 2.78 -2.04 -2.55
N MET A 73 2.46 -0.90 -1.94
CA MET A 73 3.28 0.30 -1.92
C MET A 73 3.70 0.58 -0.48
N GLY A 74 5.02 0.58 -0.26
CA GLY A 74 5.60 0.66 1.08
C GLY A 74 5.68 2.09 1.58
N GLY A 75 5.38 2.30 2.86
CA GLY A 75 5.63 3.55 3.55
C GLY A 75 7.04 3.56 4.09
N LEU A 76 7.69 4.72 4.07
CA LEU A 76 8.93 4.93 4.80
C LEU A 76 8.63 5.03 6.31
N ASP A 77 9.57 4.57 7.11
CA ASP A 77 9.55 4.70 8.57
C ASP A 77 10.34 5.95 8.97
N TYR A 78 9.67 6.85 9.67
CA TYR A 78 10.21 8.13 10.12
C TYR A 78 10.34 8.21 11.65
N THR A 79 10.02 7.14 12.38
CA THR A 79 9.94 7.15 13.86
C THR A 79 11.22 7.62 14.55
N ASP A 80 12.38 7.34 13.94
CA ASP A 80 13.69 7.71 14.46
C ASP A 80 14.42 8.78 13.62
N ILE A 81 13.73 9.42 12.67
CA ILE A 81 14.35 10.32 11.67
C ILE A 81 15.11 11.49 12.33
N ASP A 82 14.60 12.01 13.45
CA ASP A 82 15.16 13.15 14.18
C ASP A 82 16.48 12.83 14.92
N LYS A 83 16.85 11.56 15.04
CA LYS A 83 18.10 11.12 15.67
C LYS A 83 19.30 11.18 14.71
N TYR A 84 19.05 11.41 13.43
CA TYR A 84 20.05 11.34 12.37
C TYR A 84 20.41 12.73 11.85
N SER A 85 21.67 12.91 11.43
CA SER A 85 22.05 14.06 10.61
C SER A 85 21.40 13.98 9.22
N LYS A 86 21.35 15.11 8.51
CA LYS A 86 20.77 15.16 7.15
C LYS A 86 21.34 14.10 6.19
N ARG A 87 22.66 13.88 6.23
CA ARG A 87 23.33 12.88 5.39
C ARG A 87 22.96 11.45 5.78
N GLU A 88 22.75 11.20 7.07
CA GLU A 88 22.32 9.90 7.58
C GLU A 88 20.86 9.62 7.23
N ILE A 89 19.99 10.64 7.29
CA ILE A 89 18.58 10.55 6.87
C ILE A 89 18.49 10.06 5.42
N GLU A 90 19.21 10.69 4.49
CA GLU A 90 19.22 10.30 3.08
C GLU A 90 19.63 8.84 2.89
N LYS A 91 20.67 8.39 3.60
CA LYS A 91 21.16 7.01 3.56
C LYS A 91 20.13 6.03 4.12
N VAL A 92 19.54 6.32 5.28
CA VAL A 92 18.55 5.46 5.94
C VAL A 92 17.30 5.30 5.08
N LEU A 93 16.75 6.39 4.55
CA LEU A 93 15.57 6.32 3.69
C LEU A 93 15.85 5.57 2.38
N ALA A 94 17.02 5.77 1.76
CA ALA A 94 17.41 5.03 0.58
C ALA A 94 17.53 3.52 0.86
N GLU A 95 18.12 3.13 2.00
CA GLU A 95 18.22 1.74 2.43
C GLU A 95 16.84 1.10 2.66
N GLN A 96 15.88 1.85 3.22
CA GLN A 96 14.50 1.39 3.35
C GLN A 96 13.87 1.10 1.98
N VAL A 97 14.00 2.01 0.99
CA VAL A 97 13.48 1.80 -0.37
C VAL A 97 14.10 0.56 -1.01
N LEU A 98 15.42 0.41 -0.96
CA LEU A 98 16.12 -0.74 -1.52
C LEU A 98 15.69 -2.05 -0.84
N THR A 99 15.47 -2.02 0.47
CA THR A 99 15.00 -3.18 1.23
C THR A 99 13.58 -3.56 0.82
N MET A 100 12.67 -2.59 0.71
CA MET A 100 11.29 -2.82 0.27
C MET A 100 11.24 -3.48 -1.12
N THR A 101 12.03 -2.98 -2.08
CA THR A 101 12.13 -3.59 -3.42
C THR A 101 12.60 -5.04 -3.33
N LYS A 102 13.62 -5.34 -2.51
CA LYS A 102 14.15 -6.71 -2.33
C LYS A 102 13.14 -7.69 -1.72
N ILE A 103 12.29 -7.21 -0.79
CA ILE A 103 11.31 -8.06 -0.10
C ILE A 103 9.95 -8.13 -0.81
N GLY A 104 9.84 -7.55 -2.01
CA GLY A 104 8.70 -7.76 -2.91
C GLY A 104 7.64 -6.65 -2.88
N PHE A 105 7.98 -5.43 -2.45
CA PHE A 105 7.13 -4.27 -2.71
C PHE A 105 7.12 -3.91 -4.19
N ASP A 106 5.97 -3.46 -4.70
CA ASP A 106 5.79 -3.02 -6.09
C ASP A 106 6.03 -1.51 -6.28
N GLY A 107 6.14 -0.78 -5.16
CA GLY A 107 6.42 0.64 -5.16
C GLY A 107 6.56 1.20 -3.75
N ILE A 108 6.67 2.52 -3.68
CA ILE A 108 6.75 3.28 -2.43
C ILE A 108 5.68 4.36 -2.40
N LYS A 109 5.23 4.71 -1.21
CA LYS A 109 4.38 5.87 -0.95
C LYS A 109 5.24 6.97 -0.33
N LEU A 110 5.50 8.01 -1.11
CA LEU A 110 6.13 9.23 -0.64
C LEU A 110 5.06 10.27 -0.30
N LEU A 111 5.23 10.94 0.84
CA LEU A 111 4.42 12.09 1.21
C LEU A 111 5.35 13.29 1.29
N GLU A 112 5.28 14.18 0.28
CA GLU A 112 6.18 15.33 0.16
C GLU A 112 5.90 16.42 1.22
N THR A 113 4.67 16.46 1.73
CA THR A 113 4.18 17.48 2.67
C THR A 113 3.71 16.90 4.01
N LYS A 114 4.17 15.68 4.37
CA LYS A 114 3.91 15.09 5.69
C LYS A 114 5.18 14.51 6.32
N PRO A 115 5.55 14.93 7.56
CA PRO A 115 4.81 15.81 8.47
C PRO A 115 4.54 17.22 7.95
#